data_AF-A0A531MF81-F1
#
_entry.id   AF-A0A531MF81-F1
#
_cell.length_a   1.000
_cell.length_b   1.000
_cell.length_c   1.000
_cell.angle_alpha   90.00
_cell.angle_beta   90.00
_cell.angle_gamma   90.00
#
_symmetry.space_group_name_H-M   'P 1'
#
loop_
_entity.id
_entity.type
_entity.pdbx_description
1 polymer ?
#
loop_
_entity_poly.entity_id
_entity_poly.type
_entity_poly.pdbx_seq_one_letter_code
_entity_poly.pdbx_strand_id
1 'polypeptide(L)'
;MTIRLRAHHLLCLLTYVGKGYSPAFTANYDGIAERLSRGEDILLVSGPDDICAPLLGEPDPHCLRDSVAGRDRQAAGDVEALLARPIRDGDRLDLDAAILIRLRQAFSAGHVRKACVGCEWNGLCGAVASGGYRDTRLQRPVDAQNCPI
;
A
#
# COMPACT_ATOMS: atom_id res chain seq x y z
N MET A 1 -11.06 -7.14 12.71
CA MET A 1 -9.84 -6.59 13.34
C MET A 1 -9.39 -5.43 12.46
N THR A 2 -8.23 -4.82 12.70
CA THR A 2 -7.71 -3.73 11.87
C THR A 2 -6.28 -4.06 11.47
N ILE A 3 -5.90 -3.75 10.24
CA ILE A 3 -4.53 -3.96 9.76
C ILE A 3 -3.72 -2.69 10.03
N ARG A 4 -2.57 -2.85 10.69
CA ARG A 4 -1.64 -1.75 10.91
C ARG A 4 -0.77 -1.60 9.67
N LEU A 5 -0.76 -0.40 9.08
CA LEU A 5 0.08 -0.11 7.91
C LEU A 5 0.78 1.23 8.04
N ARG A 6 2.04 1.26 7.62
CA ARG A 6 2.75 2.51 7.40
C ARG A 6 2.46 3.08 6.02
N ALA A 7 2.58 4.39 5.88
CA ALA A 7 2.10 5.11 4.71
C ALA A 7 2.74 4.66 3.39
N HIS A 8 4.03 4.27 3.36
CA HIS A 8 4.60 3.82 2.08
C HIS A 8 4.13 2.41 1.69
N HIS A 9 3.84 1.54 2.66
CA HIS A 9 3.29 0.21 2.38
C HIS A 9 1.86 0.26 1.84
N LEU A 10 1.09 1.30 2.20
CA LEU A 10 -0.16 1.61 1.51
C LEU A 10 0.04 1.75 -0.01
N LEU A 11 1.14 2.37 -0.45
CA LEU A 11 1.45 2.48 -1.89
C LEU A 11 1.94 1.17 -2.48
N CYS A 12 2.79 0.42 -1.77
CA CYS A 12 3.26 -0.88 -2.22
C CYS A 12 2.09 -1.86 -2.45
N LEU A 13 1.06 -1.81 -1.60
CA LEU A 13 -0.16 -2.63 -1.68
C LEU A 13 -0.90 -2.42 -3.00
N LEU A 14 -0.93 -1.19 -3.52
CA LEU A 14 -1.63 -0.85 -4.75
C LEU A 14 -1.17 -1.70 -5.94
N THR A 15 0.12 -2.06 -5.95
CA THR A 15 0.81 -2.77 -7.04
C THR A 15 1.29 -4.17 -6.66
N TYR A 16 0.92 -4.69 -5.47
CA TYR A 16 1.43 -5.97 -5.00
C TYR A 16 0.86 -7.15 -5.80
N VAL A 17 1.74 -8.00 -6.32
CA VAL A 17 1.41 -9.14 -7.21
C VAL A 17 1.91 -10.49 -6.69
N GLY A 18 2.32 -10.59 -5.41
CA GLY A 18 2.82 -11.85 -4.85
C GLY A 18 4.25 -12.23 -5.26
N LYS A 19 5.10 -11.26 -5.62
CA LYS A 19 6.46 -11.49 -6.12
C LYS A 19 7.46 -10.49 -5.56
N GLY A 20 8.74 -10.83 -5.64
CA GLY A 20 9.86 -9.95 -5.31
C GLY A 20 10.40 -10.07 -3.88
N TYR A 21 9.76 -10.85 -3.02
CA TYR A 21 10.16 -10.96 -1.61
C TYR A 21 10.48 -12.40 -1.21
N SER A 22 11.04 -12.57 0.00
CA SER A 22 11.23 -13.90 0.57
C SER A 22 9.89 -14.66 0.66
N PRO A 23 9.90 -16.00 0.67
CA PRO A 23 8.67 -16.79 0.76
C PRO A 23 7.81 -16.43 1.98
N ALA A 24 8.43 -16.25 3.15
CA ALA A 24 7.72 -15.88 4.38
C ALA A 24 7.09 -14.48 4.29
N PHE A 25 7.82 -13.51 3.74
CA PHE A 25 7.28 -12.16 3.53
C PHE A 25 6.13 -12.15 2.53
N THR A 26 6.28 -12.90 1.44
CA THR A 26 5.24 -13.04 0.41
C THR A 26 3.97 -13.66 0.99
N ALA A 27 4.08 -14.74 1.76
CA ALA A 27 2.93 -15.38 2.39
C ALA A 27 2.20 -14.46 3.38
N ASN A 28 2.94 -13.69 4.18
CA ASN A 28 2.34 -12.69 5.08
C ASN A 28 1.59 -11.60 4.31
N TYR A 29 2.23 -11.09 3.24
CA TYR A 29 1.69 -10.01 2.45
C TYR A 29 0.46 -10.44 1.64
N ASP A 30 0.43 -11.66 1.12
CA ASP A 30 -0.76 -12.26 0.50
C ASP A 30 -1.95 -12.29 1.48
N GLY A 31 -1.73 -12.71 2.74
CA GLY A 31 -2.77 -12.73 3.76
C GLY A 31 -3.30 -11.34 4.13
N ILE A 32 -2.42 -10.33 4.17
CA ILE A 32 -2.81 -8.93 4.40
C ILE A 32 -3.64 -8.39 3.22
N ALA A 33 -3.21 -8.65 1.99
CA ALA A 33 -3.93 -8.24 0.80
C ALA A 33 -5.32 -8.89 0.73
N GLU A 34 -5.44 -10.17 1.10
CA GLU A 34 -6.72 -10.88 1.16
C GLU A 34 -7.67 -10.26 2.20
N ARG A 35 -7.18 -9.98 3.41
CA ARG A 35 -7.97 -9.35 4.48
C ARG A 35 -8.49 -7.97 4.09
N LEU A 36 -7.63 -7.12 3.51
CA LEU A 36 -8.04 -5.82 2.98
C LEU A 36 -9.05 -5.96 1.85
N SER A 37 -8.89 -6.96 0.97
CA SER A 37 -9.84 -7.25 -0.12
C SER A 37 -11.23 -7.60 0.42
N ARG A 38 -11.30 -8.25 1.59
CA ARG A 38 -12.54 -8.55 2.32
C ARG A 38 -13.12 -7.36 3.10
N GLY A 39 -12.48 -6.19 3.03
CA GLY A 39 -12.96 -4.95 3.64
C GLY A 39 -12.50 -4.70 5.07
N GLU A 40 -11.43 -5.36 5.51
CA GLU A 40 -10.78 -4.96 6.76
C GLU A 40 -10.16 -3.57 6.63
N ASP A 41 -10.31 -2.73 7.65
CA ASP A 41 -9.81 -1.36 7.62
C ASP A 41 -8.34 -1.27 8.04
N ILE A 42 -7.75 -0.10 7.80
CA ILE A 42 -6.36 0.20 8.07
C ILE A 42 -6.28 1.17 9.25
N LEU A 43 -5.38 0.86 10.19
CA LEU A 43 -4.84 1.83 11.14
C LEU A 43 -3.48 2.28 10.62
N LEU A 44 -3.35 3.56 10.33
CA LEU A 44 -2.07 4.13 9.93
C LEU A 44 -1.13 4.18 11.13
N VAL A 45 0.07 3.63 10.96
CA VAL A 45 1.08 3.55 12.02
C VAL A 45 2.44 4.08 11.55
N SER A 46 3.21 4.60 12.50
CA SER A 46 4.62 4.92 12.33
C SER A 46 5.51 3.71 12.66
N GLY A 47 6.61 3.56 11.91
CA GLY A 47 7.56 2.46 12.12
C GLY A 47 7.12 1.16 11.43
N PRO A 48 7.66 0.00 11.86
CA PRO A 48 7.28 -1.29 11.29
C PRO A 48 5.79 -1.59 11.49
N ASP A 49 5.22 -2.26 10.50
CA ASP A 49 3.79 -2.55 10.44
C ASP A 49 3.52 -4.05 10.25
N ASP A 50 2.26 -4.43 10.01
CA ASP A 50 1.87 -5.84 9.89
C ASP A 50 2.55 -6.53 8.69
N ILE A 51 2.88 -5.79 7.62
CA ILE A 51 3.62 -6.34 6.47
C ILE A 51 5.07 -6.65 6.87
N CYS A 52 5.68 -5.83 7.73
CA CYS A 52 7.05 -6.04 8.19
C CYS A 52 7.26 -7.28 9.06
N ALA A 53 6.21 -7.86 9.64
CA ALA A 53 6.32 -8.84 10.73
C ALA A 53 7.33 -9.98 10.48
N PRO A 54 7.42 -10.60 9.29
CA PRO A 54 8.39 -11.67 9.03
C PRO A 54 9.86 -11.24 9.07
N LEU A 55 10.16 -9.94 8.88
CA LEU A 55 11.53 -9.41 8.83
C LEU A 55 12.05 -8.93 10.20
N LEU A 56 11.18 -8.79 11.20
CA LEU A 56 11.54 -8.15 12.48
C LEU A 56 12.55 -8.96 13.31
N GLY A 57 12.70 -10.25 13.01
CA GLY A 57 13.71 -11.12 13.63
C GLY A 57 15.06 -11.14 12.91
N GLU A 58 15.20 -10.46 11.77
CA GLU A 58 16.46 -10.44 11.02
C GLU A 58 17.47 -9.46 11.66
N PRO A 59 18.79 -9.65 11.45
CA PRO A 59 19.82 -8.80 12.07
C PRO A 59 19.78 -7.33 11.65
N ASP A 60 19.34 -7.04 10.42
CA ASP A 60 19.19 -5.67 9.89
C ASP A 60 17.85 -5.54 9.15
N PRO A 61 16.72 -5.44 9.88
CA PRO A 61 15.41 -5.33 9.27
C PRO A 61 15.33 -4.02 8.49
N HIS A 62 15.17 -4.11 7.16
CA HIS A 62 15.05 -2.96 6.28
C HIS A 62 14.07 -1.90 6.80
N CYS A 63 12.97 -2.33 7.41
CA CYS A 63 11.91 -1.47 7.93
C CYS A 63 12.32 -0.50 9.07
N LEU A 64 13.48 -0.73 9.71
CA LEU A 64 14.03 0.10 10.78
C LEU A 64 15.02 1.17 10.29
N ARG A 65 15.40 1.16 9.01
CA ARG A 65 16.34 2.15 8.46
C ARG A 65 15.69 3.54 8.36
N ASP A 66 16.46 4.59 8.66
CA ASP A 66 15.98 5.99 8.63
C ASP A 66 15.42 6.42 7.28
N SER A 67 15.97 5.87 6.20
CA SER A 67 15.50 6.12 4.83
C SER A 67 14.02 5.74 4.65
N VAL A 68 13.51 4.79 5.42
CA VAL A 68 12.11 4.34 5.35
C VAL A 68 11.16 5.37 5.96
N ALA A 69 11.55 6.04 7.05
CA ALA A 69 10.75 7.13 7.61
C ALA A 69 10.61 8.31 6.63
N GLY A 70 11.65 8.57 5.82
CA GLY A 70 11.59 9.54 4.73
C GLY A 70 10.60 9.13 3.62
N ARG A 71 10.51 7.83 3.30
CA ARG A 71 9.52 7.31 2.34
C ARG A 71 8.10 7.41 2.89
N ASP A 72 7.89 7.13 4.17
CA ASP A 72 6.57 7.28 4.81
C ASP A 72 6.05 8.69 4.73
N ARG A 73 6.88 9.70 5.06
CA ARG A 73 6.46 11.11 5.00
C ARG A 73 6.04 11.52 3.59
N GLN A 74 6.79 11.08 2.58
CA GLN A 74 6.46 11.36 1.17
C GLN A 74 5.16 10.68 0.76
N ALA A 75 4.98 9.41 1.12
CA ALA A 75 3.76 8.66 0.81
C ALA A 75 2.54 9.28 1.51
N ALA A 76 2.65 9.60 2.79
CA ALA A 76 1.59 10.25 3.56
C ALA A 76 1.18 11.59 2.95
N GLY A 77 2.16 12.44 2.58
CA GLY A 77 1.89 13.73 1.95
C GLY A 77 1.21 13.61 0.58
N ASP A 78 1.62 12.64 -0.25
CA ASP A 78 0.98 12.40 -1.54
C ASP A 78 -0.46 11.90 -1.38
N VAL A 79 -0.71 10.98 -0.44
CA VAL A 79 -2.06 10.45 -0.17
C VAL A 79 -2.96 11.51 0.47
N GLU A 80 -2.43 12.33 1.39
CA GLU A 80 -3.16 13.45 2.00
C GLU A 80 -3.60 14.47 0.95
N ALA A 81 -2.70 14.85 0.04
CA ALA A 81 -3.01 15.75 -1.06
C ALA A 81 -4.06 15.15 -2.00
N LEU A 82 -3.96 13.86 -2.32
CA LEU A 82 -4.94 13.20 -3.18
C LEU A 82 -6.32 13.13 -2.53
N LEU A 83 -6.40 12.67 -1.28
CA LEU A 83 -7.68 12.40 -0.62
C LEU A 83 -8.29 13.64 0.05
N ALA A 84 -7.55 14.76 0.10
CA ALA A 84 -7.94 15.99 0.79
C ALA A 84 -8.33 15.75 2.26
N ARG A 85 -7.62 14.82 2.92
CA ARG A 85 -7.80 14.48 4.33
C ARG A 85 -6.47 14.12 4.98
N PRO A 86 -6.33 14.32 6.31
CA PRO A 86 -5.14 13.91 7.04
C PRO A 86 -4.80 12.42 6.85
N ILE A 87 -3.50 12.15 6.74
CA ILE A 87 -2.90 10.80 6.72
C ILE A 87 -1.79 10.76 7.77
N ARG A 88 -2.16 10.42 9.01
CA ARG A 88 -1.27 10.48 10.18
C ARG A 88 -1.31 9.21 11.00
N ASP A 89 -0.33 9.05 11.89
CA ASP A 89 -0.32 7.98 12.89
C ASP A 89 -1.61 8.00 13.73
N GLY A 90 -2.24 6.85 13.86
CA GLY A 90 -3.52 6.70 14.57
C GLY A 90 -4.77 6.92 13.70
N ASP A 91 -4.65 7.45 12.49
CA ASP A 91 -5.79 7.64 11.60
C ASP A 91 -6.28 6.30 11.03
N ARG A 92 -7.60 6.17 10.88
CA ARG A 92 -8.22 5.02 10.19
C ARG A 92 -8.53 5.34 8.74
N LEU A 93 -8.25 4.38 7.87
CA LEU A 93 -8.53 4.44 6.44
C LEU A 93 -9.24 3.15 6.00
N ASP A 94 -10.42 3.28 5.42
CA ASP A 94 -11.01 2.20 4.62
C ASP A 94 -10.52 2.36 3.18
N LEU A 95 -9.96 1.30 2.62
CA LEU A 95 -9.65 1.21 1.20
C LEU A 95 -10.86 0.65 0.47
N ASP A 96 -11.97 1.39 0.43
CA ASP A 96 -13.10 1.04 -0.42
C ASP A 96 -12.70 1.04 -1.91
N ALA A 97 -13.60 0.53 -2.77
CA ALA A 97 -13.33 0.44 -4.20
C ALA A 97 -13.03 1.81 -4.84
N ALA A 98 -13.72 2.88 -4.41
CA ALA A 98 -13.55 4.22 -4.97
C ALA A 98 -12.18 4.82 -4.59
N ILE A 99 -11.79 4.71 -3.31
CA ILE A 99 -10.50 5.14 -2.79
C ILE A 99 -9.38 4.35 -3.46
N LEU A 100 -9.52 3.02 -3.58
CA LEU A 100 -8.52 2.16 -4.23
C LEU A 100 -8.33 2.54 -5.71
N ILE A 101 -9.41 2.76 -6.45
CA ILE A 101 -9.35 3.22 -7.86
C ILE A 101 -8.65 4.57 -7.95
N ARG A 102 -9.03 5.54 -7.10
CA ARG A 102 -8.44 6.89 -7.10
C ARG A 102 -6.94 6.85 -6.81
N LEU A 103 -6.52 6.06 -5.82
CA LEU A 103 -5.11 5.86 -5.49
C LEU A 103 -4.34 5.24 -6.66
N ARG A 104 -4.90 4.21 -7.30
CA ARG A 104 -4.29 3.57 -8.48
C ARG A 104 -4.16 4.53 -9.66
N GLN A 105 -5.20 5.29 -9.98
CA GLN A 105 -5.14 6.29 -11.04
C GLN A 105 -4.06 7.34 -10.77
N ALA A 106 -3.99 7.84 -9.54
CA ALA A 106 -2.98 8.83 -9.15
C ALA A 106 -1.56 8.26 -9.12
N PHE A 107 -1.40 6.99 -8.74
CA PHE A 107 -0.12 6.28 -8.83
C PHE A 107 0.33 6.13 -10.29
N SER A 108 -0.55 5.69 -11.19
CA SER A 108 -0.26 5.59 -12.64
C SER A 108 0.12 6.94 -13.26
N ALA A 109 -0.55 8.02 -12.85
CA ALA A 109 -0.25 9.37 -13.29
C ALA A 109 1.03 9.95 -12.67
N GLY A 110 1.63 9.28 -11.68
CA GLY A 110 2.85 9.73 -11.01
C GLY A 110 2.64 10.70 -9.84
N HIS A 111 1.39 10.99 -9.47
CA HIS A 111 1.06 11.93 -8.40
C HIS A 111 1.24 11.34 -7.00
N VAL A 112 1.09 10.02 -6.85
CA VAL A 112 1.20 9.31 -5.56
C VAL A 112 2.25 8.21 -5.62
N ARG A 113 3.50 8.63 -5.85
CA ARG A 113 4.67 7.71 -5.89
C ARG A 113 6.01 8.39 -5.64
N LYS A 114 6.05 9.57 -5.00
CA LYS A 114 7.35 10.22 -4.66
C LYS A 114 8.20 9.31 -3.78
N ALA A 115 7.56 8.63 -2.82
CA ALA A 115 8.19 7.63 -1.96
C ALA A 115 8.83 6.46 -2.71
N CYS A 116 8.52 6.24 -3.99
CA CYS A 116 9.06 5.15 -4.80
C CYS A 116 10.40 5.51 -5.48
N VAL A 117 10.85 6.77 -5.43
CA VAL A 117 12.14 7.17 -6.00
C VAL A 117 13.26 6.37 -5.31
N GLY A 118 14.15 5.78 -6.13
CA GLY A 118 15.23 4.92 -5.64
C GLY A 118 14.76 3.61 -4.98
N CYS A 119 13.51 3.18 -5.18
CA CYS A 119 13.06 1.84 -4.76
C CYS A 119 13.44 0.81 -5.84
N GLU A 120 13.98 -0.33 -5.44
CA GLU A 120 14.36 -1.42 -6.35
C GLU A 120 13.15 -1.97 -7.15
N TRP A 121 11.96 -1.95 -6.55
CA TRP A 121 10.73 -2.46 -7.16
C TRP A 121 10.03 -1.45 -8.08
N ASN A 122 10.56 -0.24 -8.23
CA ASN A 122 9.91 0.83 -8.98
C ASN A 122 9.56 0.43 -10.42
N GLY A 123 10.44 -0.34 -11.08
CA GLY A 123 10.19 -0.87 -12.43
C GLY A 123 9.03 -1.88 -12.48
N LEU A 124 9.00 -2.83 -11.53
CA LEU A 124 7.92 -3.80 -11.41
C LEU A 124 6.57 -3.10 -11.14
N CYS A 125 6.54 -2.18 -10.17
CA CYS A 125 5.33 -1.43 -9.84
C CYS A 125 4.84 -0.60 -11.03
N GLY A 126 5.77 -0.05 -11.84
CA GLY A 126 5.45 0.64 -13.08
C GLY A 126 4.79 -0.29 -14.11
N ALA A 127 5.32 -1.50 -14.31
CA ALA A 127 4.72 -2.48 -15.22
C ALA A 127 3.31 -2.90 -14.78
N VAL A 128 3.10 -3.12 -13.48
CA VAL A 128 1.78 -3.43 -12.91
C VAL A 128 0.78 -2.28 -13.15
N ALA A 129 1.21 -1.04 -12.92
CA ALA A 129 0.39 0.15 -13.15
C ALA A 129 0.01 0.31 -14.64
N SER A 130 0.96 0.12 -15.55
CA SER A 130 0.71 0.13 -17.00
C SER A 130 -0.20 -1.03 -17.46
N GLY A 131 -0.14 -2.17 -16.77
CA GLY A 131 -1.03 -3.32 -16.99
C GLY A 131 -2.44 -3.15 -16.40
N GLY A 132 -2.76 -1.98 -15.82
CA GLY A 132 -4.07 -1.70 -15.26
C GLY A 132 -4.38 -2.47 -13.99
N TYR A 133 -3.35 -2.86 -13.21
CA TYR A 133 -3.49 -3.50 -11.90
C TYR A 133 -4.20 -4.86 -11.89
N ARG A 134 -4.35 -5.51 -13.05
CA ARG A 134 -5.14 -6.75 -13.22
C ARG A 134 -4.66 -7.91 -12.35
N ASP A 135 -3.34 -8.03 -12.18
CA ASP A 135 -2.72 -9.15 -11.46
C ASP A 135 -2.49 -8.85 -9.96
N THR A 136 -3.00 -7.73 -9.46
CA THR A 136 -2.77 -7.34 -8.07
C THR A 136 -3.54 -8.23 -7.10
N ARG A 137 -2.94 -8.51 -5.95
CA ARG A 137 -3.56 -9.34 -4.90
C ARG A 137 -4.64 -8.59 -4.13
N LEU A 138 -4.54 -7.26 -4.05
CA LEU A 138 -5.55 -6.41 -3.43
C LEU A 138 -6.69 -6.14 -4.44
N GLN A 139 -7.86 -6.68 -4.16
CA GLN A 139 -9.05 -6.55 -4.99
C GLN A 139 -10.23 -6.07 -4.14
N ARG A 140 -10.89 -4.98 -4.56
CA ARG A 140 -12.14 -4.54 -3.94
C ARG A 140 -13.23 -4.59 -5.00
N PRO A 141 -14.30 -5.37 -4.79
CA PRO A 141 -15.42 -5.36 -5.73
C PRO A 141 -15.99 -3.95 -5.77
N VAL A 142 -16.24 -3.44 -6.98
CA VAL A 142 -17.04 -2.23 -7.13
C VAL A 142 -18.47 -2.64 -6.84
N ASP A 143 -19.05 -2.09 -5.77
CA ASP A 143 -20.46 -2.32 -5.48
C ASP A 143 -21.29 -1.88 -6.69
N ALA A 144 -21.99 -2.84 -7.31
CA ALA A 144 -22.81 -2.61 -8.51
C ALA A 144 -24.00 -1.64 -8.26
N GLN A 145 -24.22 -1.21 -7.01
CA GLN A 145 -25.25 -0.24 -6.65
C GLN A 145 -24.88 1.22 -6.95
N ASN A 146 -23.63 1.53 -7.30
CA ASN A 146 -23.19 2.91 -7.58
C ASN A 146 -22.75 3.14 -9.04
N CYS A 147 -23.44 2.50 -9.99
CA CYS A 147 -23.32 2.85 -11.41
C CYS A 147 -24.09 4.18 -11.64
N PRO A 148 -23.42 5.30 -11.98
CA PRO A 148 -24.15 6.45 -12.48
C PRO A 148 -24.63 6.09 -13.89
N ILE A 149 -25.96 5.98 -14.03
CA ILE A 149 -26.67 6.04 -15.31
C ILE A 149 -26.37 7.36 -16.04
#